data_AF-A0A9E1ZW04-F1
#
_entry.id   AF-A0A9E1ZW04-F1
#
_cell.length_a   1.000
_cell.length_b   1.000
_cell.length_c   1.000
_cell.angle_alpha   90.00
_cell.angle_beta   90.00
_cell.angle_gamma   90.00
#
_symmetry.space_group_name_H-M   'P 1'
#
loop_
_entity.id
_entity.type
_entity.pdbx_description
1 polymer ?
#
loop_
_entity_poly.entity_id
_entity_poly.type
_entity_poly.pdbx_seq_one_letter_code
_entity_poly.pdbx_strand_id
1 'polypeptide(L)' 'KLVDVYWGKTPLHQVLERMTWHPGQHTRQLALLLEEDFDTKPDRPLGPAEMQGLPMPEKAWDD' A
#
# COMPACT_ATOMS: atom_id res chain seq x y z
N LYS A 1 4.51 16.75 16.19
CA LYS A 1 5.60 17.27 15.32
C LYS A 1 5.09 17.37 13.89
N LEU A 2 5.24 18.52 13.24
CA LEU A 2 4.99 18.69 11.80
C LEU A 2 6.30 18.49 11.03
N VAL A 3 6.21 17.97 9.82
CA VAL A 3 7.32 17.81 8.87
C VAL A 3 6.91 18.34 7.50
N ASP A 4 7.87 18.86 6.75
CA ASP A 4 7.67 19.28 5.36
C ASP A 4 7.81 18.05 4.45
N VAL A 5 6.76 17.75 3.68
CA VAL A 5 6.73 16.70 2.65
C VAL A 5 6.19 17.29 1.33
N TYR A 6 6.28 16.54 0.22
CA TYR A 6 5.94 17.10 -1.10
C TYR A 6 4.47 17.56 -1.24
N TRP A 7 3.58 17.09 -0.35
CA TRP A 7 2.16 17.48 -0.31
C TRP A 7 1.84 18.49 0.82
N GLY A 8 2.86 19.18 1.36
CA GLY A 8 2.71 20.24 2.35
C GLY A 8 3.18 19.86 3.75
N LYS A 9 2.85 20.69 4.74
CA LYS A 9 3.18 20.43 6.14
C LYS A 9 2.24 19.37 6.70
N THR A 10 2.79 18.25 7.17
CA THR A 10 2.00 17.10 7.63
C THR A 10 2.46 16.64 9.01
N PRO A 11 1.56 16.17 9.90
CA PRO A 11 1.93 15.52 11.15
C PRO A 11 2.84 14.31 10.90
N LEU A 12 3.95 14.21 11.65
CA LEU A 12 4.91 13.11 11.50
C LEU A 12 4.25 11.72 11.59
N HIS A 13 3.26 11.55 12.46
CA HIS A 13 2.58 10.26 12.61
C HIS A 13 1.84 9.84 11.32
N GLN A 14 1.21 10.79 10.60
CA GLN A 14 0.54 10.48 9.33
C GLN A 14 1.53 10.10 8.24
N VAL A 15 2.71 10.74 8.23
CA VAL A 15 3.78 10.37 7.30
C VAL A 15 4.24 8.94 7.58
N LEU A 16 4.49 8.60 8.85
CA LEU A 16 4.92 7.25 9.24
C LEU A 16 3.85 6.20 8.95
N GLU A 17 2.58 6.51 9.22
CA GLU A 17 1.44 5.65 8.89
C GLU A 17 1.38 5.39 7.38
N ARG A 18 1.39 6.44 6.56
CA ARG A 18 1.37 6.32 5.09
C ARG A 18 2.54 5.51 4.54
N MET A 19 3.74 5.73 5.06
CA MET A 19 4.94 4.98 4.65
C MET A 19 4.90 3.51 5.07
N THR A 20 4.02 3.14 6.01
CA THR A 20 3.82 1.75 6.43
C THR A 20 2.87 1.02 5.49
N TRP A 21 1.71 1.59 5.18
CA TRP A 21 0.66 0.88 4.43
C TRP A 21 0.70 1.08 2.92
N HIS A 22 1.15 2.23 2.44
CA HIS A 22 1.08 2.56 1.01
C HIS A 22 1.96 1.67 0.11
N PRO A 23 3.19 1.28 0.50
CA PRO A 23 3.95 0.27 -0.25
C PRO A 23 3.23 -1.09 -0.31
N GLY A 24 2.50 -1.43 0.75
CA GLY A 24 1.65 -2.62 0.80
C GLY A 24 0.53 -2.58 -0.24
N GLN A 25 -0.10 -1.41 -0.43
CA GLN A 25 -1.11 -1.21 -1.48
C GLN A 25 -0.51 -1.41 -2.88
N HIS A 26 0.65 -0.82 -3.17
CA HIS A 26 1.33 -1.03 -4.46
C HIS A 26 1.75 -2.48 -4.68
N THR A 27 2.13 -3.19 -3.62
CA THR A 27 2.43 -4.62 -3.71
C THR A 27 1.19 -5.43 -4.10
N ARG A 28 0.01 -5.09 -3.55
CA ARG A 28 -1.27 -5.71 -3.94
C ARG A 28 -1.62 -5.43 -5.40
N GLN A 29 -1.41 -4.21 -5.88
CA GLN A 29 -1.60 -3.83 -7.29
C GLN A 29 -0.71 -4.65 -8.23
N LEU A 30 0.59 -4.79 -7.89
CA LEU A 30 1.52 -5.60 -8.67
C LEU A 30 1.16 -7.08 -8.65
N ALA A 31 0.71 -7.62 -7.51
CA ALA A 31 0.26 -9.01 -7.42
C ALA A 31 -0.92 -9.28 -8.36
N LEU A 32 -1.93 -8.40 -8.38
CA LEU A 32 -3.06 -8.51 -9.30
C LEU A 32 -2.61 -8.41 -10.76
N LEU A 33 -1.72 -7.48 -11.09
CA LEU A 33 -1.18 -7.35 -12.44
C LEU A 33 -0.48 -8.65 -12.90
N LEU A 34 0.36 -9.25 -12.05
CA LEU A 34 1.05 -10.50 -12.37
C LEU A 34 0.07 -11.65 -12.63
N GLU A 35 -0.97 -11.77 -11.80
CA GLU A 35 -1.97 -12.84 -11.92
C GLU A 35 -2.90 -12.63 -13.12
N GLU A 36 -3.43 -11.41 -13.31
CA GLU A 36 -4.47 -11.10 -14.29
C GLU A 36 -3.91 -10.92 -15.71
N ASP A 37 -2.77 -10.24 -15.86
CA ASP A 37 -2.24 -9.87 -17.18
C ASP A 37 -1.11 -10.78 -17.67
N PHE A 38 -0.42 -11.47 -16.75
CA PHE A 38 0.79 -12.23 -17.06
C PHE A 38 0.73 -13.72 -16.67
N ASP A 39 -0.40 -14.21 -16.14
CA ASP A 39 -0.58 -15.60 -15.66
C ASP A 39 0.60 -16.07 -14.76
N THR A 40 1.13 -15.14 -13.96
CA THR A 40 2.32 -15.34 -13.15
C THR A 40 1.94 -15.22 -11.67
N LYS A 41 2.28 -16.26 -10.89
CA LYS A 41 2.05 -16.23 -9.45
C LYS A 41 3.05 -15.29 -8.76
N PRO A 42 2.60 -14.39 -7.87
CA PRO A 42 3.49 -13.58 -7.05
C PRO A 42 4.33 -14.48 -6.13
N ASP A 43 5.63 -14.22 -6.04
CA ASP A 43 6.47 -14.88 -5.06
C ASP A 43 6.19 -14.29 -3.66
N ARG A 44 5.84 -15.16 -2.71
CA ARG A 44 5.51 -14.81 -1.32
C ARG A 44 4.51 -13.63 -1.22
N PRO A 45 3.28 -13.79 -1.72
CA PRO A 45 2.30 -12.71 -1.73
C PRO A 45 2.01 -12.23 -0.31
N LEU A 46 1.83 -10.92 -0.14
CA LEU A 46 1.33 -10.36 1.11
C LEU A 46 -0.12 -10.80 1.31
N GLY A 47 -0.41 -11.36 2.48
CA GLY A 47 -1.75 -11.80 2.84
C GLY A 47 -2.48 -10.80 3.76
N PRO A 48 -3.68 -11.17 4.21
CA PRO A 48 -4.46 -10.35 5.15
C PRO A 48 -3.75 -10.09 6.48
N ALA A 49 -2.88 -11.00 6.91
CA ALA A 49 -2.14 -10.87 8.18
C ALA A 49 -1.14 -9.71 8.15
N GLU A 50 -0.42 -9.53 7.04
CA GLU A 50 0.55 -8.45 6.87
C GLU A 50 -0.09 -7.06 6.80
N MET A 51 -1.37 -7.01 6.42
CA MET A 51 -2.14 -5.78 6.24
C MET A 51 -3.04 -5.44 7.43
N GLN A 52 -3.06 -6.29 8.47
CA GLN A 52 -3.99 -6.16 9.57
C GLN A 52 -3.79 -4.85 10.33
N GLY A 53 -4.87 -4.07 10.46
CA GLY A 53 -4.86 -2.79 11.20
C GLY A 53 -4.29 -1.60 10.42
N LEU A 54 -3.85 -1.82 9.18
CA LEU A 54 -3.46 -0.73 8.29
C LEU A 54 -4.71 -0.14 7.60
N PRO A 55 -4.74 1.17 7.33
CA PRO A 55 -5.86 1.83 6.64
C PRO A 55 -5.80 1.55 5.13
N MET A 56 -5.91 0.28 4.76
CA MET A 56 -5.83 -0.18 3.37
C MET A 56 -7.13 0.16 2.62
N PRO A 57 -7.04 0.65 1.38
CA PRO A 57 -8.21 0.76 0.52
C PRO A 57 -8.84 -0.60 0.22
N GLU A 58 -10.18 -0.64 0.12
CA GLU A 58 -10.91 -1.87 -0.20
C GLU A 58 -10.55 -2.38 -1.61
N LYS A 59 -10.57 -1.47 -2.59
CA LYS A 59 -10.18 -1.73 -3.98
C LYS A 59 -8.68 -1.55 -4.17
N ALA A 60 -8.10 -2.33 -5.09
CA ALA A 60 -6.69 -2.18 -5.46
C ALA A 60 -6.47 -0.98 -6.40
N TRP A 61 -7.47 -0.63 -7.20
CA TRP A 61 -7.46 0.49 -8.14
C TRP A 61 -8.56 1.48 -7.77
N ASP A 62 -8.32 2.77 -8.02
CA ASP A 62 -9.37 3.79 -7.98
C ASP A 62 -10.27 3.62 -9.21
N ASP A 63 -11.54 4.05 -9.09
CA ASP A 63 -12.52 4.04 -10.19
C ASP A 63 -12.25 5.13 -11.25
#